data_AF-A0A2N3ERH7-F1
#
_entry.id   AF-A0A2N3ERH7-F1
#
_cell.length_a   1.000
_cell.length_b   1.000
_cell.length_c   1.000
_cell.angle_alpha   90.00
_cell.angle_beta   90.00
_cell.angle_gamma   90.00
#
_symmetry.space_group_name_H-M   'P 1'
#
loop_
_entity.id
_entity.type
_entity.pdbx_description
1 polymer ?
#
loop_
_entity_poly.entity_id
_entity_poly.type
_entity_poly.pdbx_seq_one_letter_code
_entity_poly.pdbx_strand_id
1 'polypeptide(L)'
;MALPIIGADERLAQRKGIKGVIFGRSGIGKTSLLWTLNASTTLFLDLEAGDLAVEGLEIDTLRPRTWKECRDFAVFIGGPNPALREDQTYSQAHFDEVCGRYGDPAVIGKYETVFIDSITVAGRLCFQWCRGQPEAFSEKTGKPDIRGAYGLHGREMIGWLTHLQHTRGKHVWFVGILDERLDDFNRKVFQPQIDGSKTGLELPGIVDQVITMADIPDPGGQPQRAFVCQTLNPWGYPAKDRSGRLDRVEPPHLGTERSRAMSGPWNDFNSAQSNTNVIPKGTLAKVRLTLRPGGFDDPSQGWTGGWARRAATGAVYLDAEYTVLEGPYARRKVWSLIGLYSPKGPDWANMGRGLIRGILNSARGVSDKDNSPEAQARRRINGFGDLDGVEFVARIDIGTDTNGEDKNEVRAAVTPDHRDYAALMGAVAPQFTAAPVQGHAPQQPATATQPSQPASAPGNAGRPSWAQ
;
A
#
# COMPACT_ATOMS: atom_id res chain seq x y z
N MET A 1 32.15 7.24 -29.79
CA MET A 1 30.73 6.82 -29.82
C MET A 1 29.89 7.90 -29.17
N ALA A 2 28.72 8.23 -29.71
CA ALA A 2 27.78 9.13 -29.04
C ALA A 2 27.14 8.42 -27.84
N LEU A 3 26.73 9.19 -26.82
CA LEU A 3 25.92 8.66 -25.72
C LEU A 3 24.56 8.20 -26.27
N PRO A 4 24.11 6.96 -26.03
CA PRO A 4 22.84 6.45 -26.56
C PRO A 4 21.65 6.96 -25.74
N ILE A 5 21.40 8.27 -25.82
CA ILE A 5 20.28 8.95 -25.15
C ILE A 5 19.03 8.80 -26.03
N ILE A 6 18.09 7.99 -25.55
CA ILE A 6 16.75 7.85 -26.14
C ILE A 6 15.97 9.14 -25.88
N GLY A 7 15.41 9.74 -26.93
CA GLY A 7 14.63 10.99 -26.83
C GLY A 7 13.34 10.84 -26.02
N ALA A 8 12.74 11.95 -25.57
CA ALA A 8 11.47 11.90 -24.84
C ALA A 8 10.35 11.28 -25.69
N ASP A 9 10.23 11.69 -26.96
CA ASP A 9 9.24 11.17 -27.89
C ASP A 9 9.49 9.70 -28.24
N GLU A 10 10.75 9.32 -28.44
CA GLU A 10 11.16 7.93 -28.66
C GLU A 10 10.83 7.03 -27.46
N ARG A 11 11.05 7.54 -26.24
CA ARG A 11 10.67 6.87 -24.98
C ARG A 11 9.16 6.75 -24.80
N LEU A 12 8.37 7.69 -25.32
CA LEU A 12 6.90 7.64 -25.31
C LEU A 12 6.35 6.71 -26.39
N ALA A 13 7.01 6.63 -27.56
CA ALA A 13 6.66 5.73 -28.65
C ALA A 13 6.97 4.25 -28.34
N GLN A 14 7.91 3.98 -27.44
CA GLN A 14 8.22 2.61 -27.00
C GLN A 14 7.05 2.00 -26.21
N ARG A 15 6.30 1.08 -26.86
CA ARG A 15 5.30 0.22 -26.20
C ARG A 15 5.95 -0.54 -25.03
N LYS A 16 5.53 -0.23 -23.80
CA LYS A 16 5.93 -0.97 -22.60
C LYS A 16 4.85 -1.97 -22.21
N GLY A 17 5.18 -3.25 -22.22
CA GLY A 17 4.35 -4.30 -21.65
C GLY A 17 4.39 -4.29 -20.12
N ILE A 18 3.23 -4.48 -19.50
CA ILE A 18 3.09 -4.65 -18.04
C ILE A 18 3.67 -6.00 -17.62
N LYS A 19 4.44 -6.03 -16.54
CA LYS A 19 4.89 -7.26 -15.88
C LYS A 19 4.13 -7.44 -14.58
N GLY A 20 3.32 -8.48 -14.47
CA GLY A 20 2.41 -8.64 -13.34
C GLY A 20 2.31 -10.06 -12.82
N VAL A 21 1.93 -10.19 -11.56
CA VAL A 21 1.57 -11.47 -10.94
C VAL A 21 0.23 -11.36 -10.22
N ILE A 22 -0.63 -12.35 -10.40
CA ILE A 22 -1.93 -12.45 -9.75
C ILE A 22 -1.93 -13.68 -8.83
N PHE A 23 -1.99 -13.41 -7.53
CA PHE A 23 -2.07 -14.44 -6.50
C PHE A 23 -3.52 -14.64 -6.06
N GLY A 24 -3.89 -15.86 -5.68
CA GLY A 24 -5.20 -16.13 -5.11
C GLY A 24 -5.35 -17.60 -4.72
N ARG A 25 -6.30 -17.90 -3.82
CA ARG A 25 -6.53 -19.26 -3.34
C ARG A 25 -6.84 -20.23 -4.49
N SER A 26 -6.74 -21.54 -4.23
CA SER A 26 -7.21 -22.54 -5.20
C SER A 26 -8.71 -22.36 -5.52
N GLY A 27 -9.12 -22.63 -6.76
CA GLY A 27 -10.51 -22.52 -7.21
C GLY A 27 -11.08 -21.10 -7.37
N ILE A 28 -10.32 -20.02 -7.11
CA ILE A 28 -10.83 -18.63 -7.25
C ILE A 28 -11.05 -18.20 -8.73
N GLY A 29 -10.58 -18.98 -9.71
CA GLY A 29 -10.71 -18.68 -11.13
C GLY A 29 -9.59 -17.78 -11.69
N LYS A 30 -8.34 -18.06 -11.33
CA LYS A 30 -7.15 -17.37 -11.90
C LYS A 30 -7.01 -17.65 -13.40
N THR A 31 -7.08 -18.92 -13.80
CA THR A 31 -7.00 -19.36 -15.20
C THR A 31 -8.11 -18.77 -16.06
N SER A 32 -9.33 -18.65 -15.51
CA SER A 32 -10.46 -18.04 -16.23
C SER A 32 -10.28 -16.54 -16.55
N LEU A 33 -9.23 -15.88 -16.05
CA LEU A 33 -8.88 -14.52 -16.49
C LEU A 33 -8.45 -14.47 -17.97
N LEU A 34 -8.10 -15.61 -18.59
CA LEU A 34 -7.84 -15.72 -20.02
C LEU A 34 -9.05 -15.29 -20.88
N TRP A 35 -10.28 -15.52 -20.41
CA TRP A 35 -11.52 -15.02 -21.04
C TRP A 35 -11.64 -13.49 -21.05
N THR A 36 -10.82 -12.78 -20.27
CA THR A 36 -10.80 -11.31 -20.17
C THR A 36 -9.71 -10.66 -21.05
N LEU A 37 -9.02 -11.48 -21.86
CA LEU A 37 -7.96 -11.09 -22.79
C LEU A 37 -8.40 -11.38 -24.25
N ASN A 38 -7.70 -10.78 -25.23
CA ASN A 38 -7.86 -11.15 -26.62
C ASN A 38 -7.07 -12.43 -26.92
N ALA A 39 -7.75 -13.55 -27.14
CA ALA A 39 -7.13 -14.85 -27.36
C ALA A 39 -6.18 -14.85 -28.58
N SER A 40 -6.53 -14.16 -29.67
CA SER A 40 -5.71 -14.10 -30.89
C SER A 40 -4.36 -13.38 -30.75
N THR A 41 -4.19 -12.56 -29.69
CA THR A 41 -2.92 -11.88 -29.36
C THR A 41 -2.38 -12.26 -27.97
N THR A 42 -2.89 -13.34 -27.39
CA THR A 42 -2.43 -13.87 -26.09
C THR A 42 -1.86 -15.28 -26.27
N LEU A 43 -0.63 -15.47 -25.80
CA LEU A 43 0.01 -16.78 -25.71
C LEU A 43 -0.17 -17.33 -24.29
N PHE A 44 -0.78 -18.50 -24.17
CA PHE A 44 -0.95 -19.18 -22.89
C PHE A 44 0.22 -20.16 -22.64
N LEU A 45 0.86 -20.09 -21.48
CA LEU A 45 1.81 -21.08 -20.97
C LEU A 45 1.13 -21.84 -19.83
N ASP A 46 0.71 -23.06 -20.13
CA ASP A 46 -0.01 -23.97 -19.23
C ASP A 46 0.95 -24.98 -18.59
N LEU A 47 1.17 -24.81 -17.29
CA LEU A 47 1.96 -25.70 -16.42
C LEU A 47 1.06 -26.48 -15.44
N GLU A 48 -0.12 -25.95 -15.09
CA GLU A 48 -1.06 -26.60 -14.16
C GLU A 48 -1.98 -27.65 -14.81
N ALA A 49 -1.98 -27.77 -16.15
CA ALA A 49 -2.96 -28.54 -16.93
C ALA A 49 -4.39 -28.02 -16.68
N GLY A 50 -4.55 -26.69 -16.73
CA GLY A 50 -5.75 -25.96 -16.32
C GLY A 50 -6.93 -26.00 -17.31
N ASP A 51 -6.94 -26.95 -18.24
CA ASP A 51 -7.79 -26.98 -19.44
C ASP A 51 -9.28 -26.74 -19.17
N LEU A 52 -9.82 -27.27 -18.07
CA LEU A 52 -11.24 -27.13 -17.70
C LEU A 52 -11.70 -25.67 -17.47
N ALA A 53 -10.79 -24.78 -17.06
CA ALA A 53 -11.13 -23.37 -16.82
C ALA A 53 -11.21 -22.52 -18.11
N VAL A 54 -10.74 -23.07 -19.23
CA VAL A 54 -10.67 -22.44 -20.55
C VAL A 54 -11.20 -23.36 -21.64
N GLU A 55 -12.03 -24.35 -21.28
CA GLU A 55 -12.68 -25.24 -22.23
C GLU A 55 -13.53 -24.43 -23.23
N GLY A 56 -13.26 -24.61 -24.52
CA GLY A 56 -13.90 -23.83 -25.60
C GLY A 56 -13.27 -22.47 -25.90
N LEU A 57 -12.20 -22.05 -25.21
CA LEU A 57 -11.43 -20.85 -25.58
C LEU A 57 -10.40 -21.17 -26.66
N GLU A 58 -10.55 -20.56 -27.84
CA GLU A 58 -9.59 -20.69 -28.96
C GLU A 58 -8.31 -19.87 -28.70
N ILE A 59 -7.40 -20.41 -27.88
CA ILE A 59 -6.14 -19.74 -27.49
C ILE A 59 -4.90 -20.60 -27.77
N ASP A 60 -3.89 -19.99 -28.41
CA ASP A 60 -2.60 -20.63 -28.65
C ASP A 60 -1.88 -20.92 -27.33
N THR A 61 -1.51 -22.19 -27.13
CA THR A 61 -1.02 -22.68 -25.83
C THR A 61 0.29 -23.46 -25.95
N LEU A 62 1.25 -23.16 -25.06
CA LEU A 62 2.49 -23.91 -24.83
C LEU A 62 2.40 -24.64 -23.50
N ARG A 63 2.88 -25.89 -23.43
CA ARG A 63 2.82 -26.73 -22.23
C ARG A 63 4.19 -27.23 -21.76
N PRO A 64 5.02 -26.38 -21.13
CA PRO A 64 6.28 -26.81 -20.54
C PRO A 64 6.06 -27.78 -19.38
N ARG A 65 6.75 -28.92 -19.43
CA ARG A 65 6.75 -29.99 -18.43
C ARG A 65 8.04 -30.07 -17.62
N THR A 66 9.08 -29.36 -18.04
CA THR A 66 10.39 -29.35 -17.36
C THR A 66 10.88 -27.93 -17.08
N TRP A 67 11.76 -27.77 -16.09
CA TRP A 67 12.42 -26.49 -15.85
C TRP A 67 13.25 -26.02 -17.05
N LYS A 68 13.86 -26.94 -17.83
CA LYS A 68 14.58 -26.56 -19.05
C LYS A 68 13.63 -25.90 -20.04
N GLU A 69 12.46 -26.50 -20.31
CA GLU A 69 11.45 -25.93 -21.20
C GLU A 69 10.93 -24.57 -20.72
N CYS A 70 10.76 -24.36 -19.41
CA CYS A 70 10.41 -23.03 -18.86
C CYS A 70 11.46 -21.96 -19.21
N ARG A 71 12.76 -22.30 -19.16
CA ARG A 71 13.86 -21.40 -19.52
C ARG A 71 14.03 -21.25 -21.04
N ASP A 72 13.84 -22.33 -21.80
CA ASP A 72 13.88 -22.35 -23.26
C ASP A 72 12.76 -21.46 -23.84
N PHE A 73 11.50 -21.60 -23.38
CA PHE A 73 10.43 -20.70 -23.80
C PHE A 73 10.66 -19.26 -23.35
N ALA A 74 11.23 -19.03 -22.16
CA ALA A 74 11.55 -17.69 -21.71
C ALA A 74 12.57 -16.99 -22.63
N VAL A 75 13.64 -17.67 -23.06
CA VAL A 75 14.60 -17.09 -24.03
C VAL A 75 13.98 -16.93 -25.42
N PHE A 76 13.14 -17.87 -25.88
CA PHE A 76 12.45 -17.78 -27.16
C PHE A 76 11.48 -16.59 -27.23
N ILE A 77 10.80 -16.29 -26.12
CA ILE A 77 9.87 -15.17 -25.97
C ILE A 77 10.61 -13.85 -25.72
N GLY A 78 11.70 -13.89 -24.93
CA GLY A 78 12.44 -12.72 -24.45
C GLY A 78 13.52 -12.21 -25.40
N GLY A 79 14.06 -13.07 -26.27
CA GLY A 79 15.31 -12.85 -26.97
C GLY A 79 16.53 -13.13 -26.08
N PRO A 80 17.75 -13.12 -26.65
CA PRO A 80 18.98 -13.30 -25.88
C PRO A 80 19.27 -12.08 -24.99
N ASN A 81 19.90 -12.31 -23.83
CA ASN A 81 20.42 -11.24 -22.99
C ASN A 81 21.90 -10.94 -23.37
N PRO A 82 22.20 -9.80 -24.00
CA PRO A 82 23.54 -9.47 -24.49
C PRO A 82 24.57 -9.22 -23.37
N ALA A 83 24.14 -9.13 -22.10
CA ALA A 83 25.04 -9.00 -20.95
C ALA A 83 25.59 -10.35 -20.44
N LEU A 84 25.14 -11.48 -21.01
CA LEU A 84 25.52 -12.82 -20.56
C LEU A 84 26.51 -13.48 -21.52
N ARG A 85 27.47 -14.21 -20.96
CA ARG A 85 28.44 -15.02 -21.72
C ARG A 85 27.75 -16.24 -22.32
N GLU A 86 28.33 -16.82 -23.37
CA GLU A 86 27.80 -17.97 -24.11
C GLU A 86 27.43 -19.16 -23.20
N ASP A 87 28.24 -19.44 -22.16
CA ASP A 87 28.04 -20.53 -21.18
C ASP A 87 26.79 -20.37 -20.28
N GLN A 88 26.20 -19.18 -20.23
CA GLN A 88 25.14 -18.84 -19.28
C GLN A 88 23.74 -19.03 -19.88
N THR A 89 22.79 -19.42 -19.04
CA THR A 89 21.37 -19.46 -19.46
C THR A 89 20.89 -18.07 -19.88
N TYR A 90 20.08 -18.00 -20.94
CA TYR A 90 19.64 -16.78 -21.62
C TYR A 90 20.72 -16.03 -22.43
N SER A 91 21.88 -16.65 -22.70
CA SER A 91 22.89 -16.12 -23.63
C SER A 91 22.42 -16.15 -25.09
N GLN A 92 23.22 -15.56 -25.99
CA GLN A 92 23.03 -15.70 -27.44
C GLN A 92 23.07 -17.18 -27.86
N ALA A 93 24.05 -17.95 -27.38
CA ALA A 93 24.16 -19.38 -27.70
C ALA A 93 22.95 -20.20 -27.23
N HIS A 94 22.39 -19.90 -26.05
CA HIS A 94 21.15 -20.53 -25.57
C HIS A 94 19.94 -20.16 -26.44
N PHE A 95 19.84 -18.90 -26.87
CA PHE A 95 18.78 -18.47 -27.79
C PHE A 95 18.89 -19.16 -29.16
N ASP A 96 20.10 -19.26 -29.72
CA ASP A 96 20.34 -19.89 -31.02
C ASP A 96 20.06 -21.41 -30.98
N GLU A 97 20.45 -22.10 -29.89
CA GLU A 97 20.10 -23.51 -29.62
C GLU A 97 18.58 -23.72 -29.58
N VAL A 98 17.86 -22.79 -28.94
CA VAL A 98 16.40 -22.85 -28.82
C VAL A 98 15.71 -22.53 -30.14
N CYS A 99 16.17 -21.53 -30.91
CA CYS A 99 15.66 -21.23 -32.25
C CYS A 99 15.92 -22.40 -33.22
N GLY A 100 17.07 -23.08 -33.10
CA GLY A 100 17.34 -24.31 -33.86
C GLY A 100 16.36 -25.46 -33.57
N ARG A 101 15.71 -25.47 -32.39
CA ARG A 101 14.70 -26.49 -31.99
C ARG A 101 13.25 -26.05 -32.21
N TYR A 102 12.94 -24.77 -32.02
CA TYR A 102 11.56 -24.23 -32.07
C TYR A 102 11.24 -23.46 -33.37
N GLY A 103 12.24 -23.18 -34.21
CA GLY A 103 12.09 -22.44 -35.45
C GLY A 103 12.24 -20.93 -35.27
N ASP A 104 11.66 -20.16 -36.19
CA ASP A 104 11.78 -18.70 -36.21
C ASP A 104 11.00 -18.04 -35.04
N PRO A 105 11.66 -17.28 -34.15
CA PRO A 105 11.00 -16.55 -33.06
C PRO A 105 9.99 -15.48 -33.54
N ALA A 106 9.99 -15.12 -34.82
CA ALA A 106 8.97 -14.25 -35.41
C ALA A 106 7.54 -14.76 -35.21
N VAL A 107 7.32 -16.07 -35.03
CA VAL A 107 6.00 -16.64 -34.68
C VAL A 107 5.45 -16.10 -33.36
N ILE A 108 6.32 -15.69 -32.43
CA ILE A 108 5.94 -15.07 -31.16
C ILE A 108 5.56 -13.59 -31.35
N GLY A 109 5.89 -12.99 -32.50
CA GLY A 109 5.64 -11.58 -32.83
C GLY A 109 4.16 -11.16 -32.75
N LYS A 110 3.22 -12.06 -33.11
CA LYS A 110 1.78 -11.79 -33.07
C LYS A 110 1.19 -11.62 -31.65
N TYR A 111 1.87 -12.13 -30.62
CA TYR A 111 1.36 -12.08 -29.25
C TYR A 111 1.80 -10.80 -28.52
N GLU A 112 0.83 -10.02 -28.07
CA GLU A 112 1.05 -8.86 -27.20
C GLU A 112 1.13 -9.28 -25.72
N THR A 113 0.45 -10.37 -25.35
CA THR A 113 0.36 -10.86 -23.96
C THR A 113 0.85 -12.29 -23.85
N VAL A 114 1.59 -12.59 -22.78
CA VAL A 114 1.99 -13.93 -22.37
C VAL A 114 1.39 -14.17 -20.99
N PHE A 115 0.54 -15.17 -20.85
CA PHE A 115 -0.12 -15.55 -19.60
C PHE A 115 0.43 -16.89 -19.12
N ILE A 116 0.88 -16.98 -17.88
CA ILE A 116 1.67 -18.11 -17.36
C ILE A 116 0.99 -18.69 -16.13
N ASP A 117 0.39 -19.88 -16.26
CA ASP A 117 -0.34 -20.60 -15.21
C ASP A 117 0.36 -21.92 -14.87
N SER A 118 1.22 -22.01 -13.84
CA SER A 118 1.43 -21.04 -12.77
C SER A 118 2.90 -20.86 -12.38
N ILE A 119 3.21 -19.72 -11.75
CA ILE A 119 4.49 -19.49 -11.07
C ILE A 119 4.71 -20.51 -9.93
N THR A 120 3.62 -21.02 -9.35
CA THR A 120 3.67 -22.08 -8.32
C THR A 120 4.19 -23.40 -8.89
N VAL A 121 3.71 -23.83 -10.06
CA VAL A 121 4.25 -25.05 -10.71
C VAL A 121 5.63 -24.81 -11.33
N ALA A 122 5.89 -23.64 -11.91
CA ALA A 122 7.25 -23.27 -12.35
C ALA A 122 8.26 -23.37 -11.19
N GLY A 123 7.87 -22.91 -9.99
CA GLY A 123 8.64 -23.07 -8.76
C GLY A 123 8.97 -24.53 -8.43
N ARG A 124 7.95 -25.41 -8.44
CA ARG A 124 8.13 -26.85 -8.18
C ARG A 124 9.04 -27.54 -9.20
N LEU A 125 8.85 -27.26 -10.50
CA LEU A 125 9.70 -27.78 -11.57
C LEU A 125 11.15 -27.32 -11.41
N CYS A 126 11.35 -26.04 -11.09
CA CYS A 126 12.67 -25.48 -10.80
C CYS A 126 13.31 -26.19 -9.60
N PHE A 127 12.62 -26.30 -8.47
CA PHE A 127 13.17 -26.92 -7.26
C PHE A 127 13.49 -28.41 -7.48
N GLN A 128 12.64 -29.15 -8.20
CA GLN A 128 12.91 -30.53 -8.60
C GLN A 128 14.19 -30.63 -9.45
N TRP A 129 14.37 -29.74 -10.42
CA TRP A 129 15.60 -29.69 -11.23
C TRP A 129 16.83 -29.33 -10.39
N CYS A 130 16.72 -28.34 -9.50
CA CYS A 130 17.81 -27.90 -8.60
C CYS A 130 18.30 -29.04 -7.70
N ARG A 131 17.40 -29.89 -7.19
CA ARG A 131 17.77 -31.06 -6.36
C ARG A 131 18.64 -32.11 -7.08
N GLY A 132 18.71 -32.05 -8.41
CA GLY A 132 19.59 -32.91 -9.22
C GLY A 132 20.92 -32.27 -9.63
N GLN A 133 21.17 -30.99 -9.29
CA GLN A 133 22.39 -30.28 -9.70
C GLN A 133 23.54 -30.47 -8.70
N PRO A 134 24.81 -30.30 -9.11
CA PRO A 134 25.97 -30.46 -8.23
C PRO A 134 25.90 -29.65 -6.94
N GLU A 135 25.40 -28.40 -6.98
CA GLU A 135 25.28 -27.55 -5.79
C GLU A 135 24.22 -28.04 -4.78
N ALA A 136 23.39 -29.03 -5.13
CA ALA A 136 22.51 -29.72 -4.19
C ALA A 136 23.19 -30.88 -3.47
N PHE A 137 24.51 -31.02 -3.56
CA PHE A 137 25.31 -32.03 -2.86
C PHE A 137 26.51 -31.40 -2.15
N SER A 138 26.83 -31.93 -0.97
CA SER A 138 27.97 -31.49 -0.18
C SER A 138 29.30 -31.97 -0.78
N GLU A 139 30.15 -31.04 -1.24
CA GLU A 139 31.49 -31.35 -1.77
C GLU A 139 32.33 -32.24 -0.84
N LYS A 140 32.16 -32.11 0.48
CA LYS A 140 32.91 -32.87 1.49
C LYS A 140 32.41 -34.29 1.71
N THR A 141 31.15 -34.59 1.38
CA THR A 141 30.50 -35.86 1.80
C THR A 141 29.68 -36.56 0.72
N GLY A 142 29.46 -35.92 -0.43
CA GLY A 142 28.59 -36.41 -1.50
C GLY A 142 27.09 -36.50 -1.13
N LYS A 143 26.71 -36.13 0.11
CA LYS A 143 25.32 -36.22 0.58
C LYS A 143 24.49 -35.03 0.09
N PRO A 144 23.17 -35.20 -0.13
CA PRO A 144 22.28 -34.11 -0.51
C PRO A 144 22.33 -32.94 0.48
N ASP A 145 22.60 -31.73 -0.04
CA ASP A 145 22.49 -30.46 0.67
C ASP A 145 21.24 -29.70 0.21
N ILE A 146 20.22 -29.75 1.05
CA ILE A 146 18.94 -29.04 0.84
C ILE A 146 19.14 -27.52 0.82
N ARG A 147 20.12 -26.97 1.55
CA ARG A 147 20.40 -25.52 1.57
C ARG A 147 21.00 -25.06 0.24
N GLY A 148 21.94 -25.84 -0.29
CA GLY A 148 22.49 -25.64 -1.64
C GLY A 148 21.39 -25.67 -2.72
N ALA A 149 20.49 -26.66 -2.65
CA ALA A 149 19.34 -26.77 -3.56
C ALA A 149 18.40 -25.54 -3.51
N TYR A 150 18.04 -25.06 -2.31
CA TYR A 150 17.24 -23.83 -2.17
C TYR A 150 17.99 -22.57 -2.64
N GLY A 151 19.30 -22.51 -2.39
CA GLY A 151 20.16 -21.43 -2.85
C GLY A 151 20.22 -21.34 -4.37
N LEU A 152 20.29 -22.48 -5.07
CA LEU A 152 20.22 -22.55 -6.54
C LEU A 152 18.81 -22.23 -7.04
N HIS A 153 17.77 -22.81 -6.45
CA HIS A 153 16.37 -22.54 -6.82
C HIS A 153 16.03 -21.05 -6.78
N GLY A 154 16.44 -20.36 -5.72
CA GLY A 154 16.26 -18.91 -5.60
C GLY A 154 17.10 -18.08 -6.59
N ARG A 155 18.20 -18.61 -7.16
CA ARG A 155 18.91 -17.93 -8.27
C ARG A 155 18.17 -18.14 -9.59
N GLU A 156 17.78 -19.38 -9.87
CA GLU A 156 17.12 -19.80 -11.10
C GLU A 156 15.76 -19.10 -11.31
N MET A 157 14.90 -19.11 -10.29
CA MET A 157 13.59 -18.44 -10.36
C MET A 157 13.72 -16.93 -10.57
N ILE A 158 14.66 -16.28 -9.87
CA ILE A 158 14.90 -14.83 -10.01
C ILE A 158 15.47 -14.52 -11.40
N GLY A 159 16.37 -15.34 -11.93
CA GLY A 159 16.85 -15.23 -13.31
C GLY A 159 15.73 -15.34 -14.34
N TRP A 160 14.84 -16.32 -14.21
CA TRP A 160 13.68 -16.53 -15.09
C TRP A 160 12.69 -15.35 -15.05
N LEU A 161 12.33 -14.89 -13.85
CA LEU A 161 11.44 -13.74 -13.64
C LEU A 161 12.04 -12.45 -14.21
N THR A 162 13.33 -12.22 -13.99
CA THR A 162 14.04 -11.03 -14.49
C THR A 162 14.17 -11.05 -16.01
N HIS A 163 14.42 -12.22 -16.60
CA HIS A 163 14.48 -12.36 -18.05
C HIS A 163 13.14 -12.03 -18.73
N LEU A 164 12.03 -12.60 -18.23
CA LEU A 164 10.67 -12.29 -18.71
C LEU A 164 10.22 -10.84 -18.42
N GLN A 165 10.76 -10.23 -17.36
CA GLN A 165 10.58 -8.81 -17.06
C GLN A 165 11.25 -7.90 -18.10
N HIS A 166 12.38 -8.33 -18.69
CA HIS A 166 13.09 -7.58 -19.72
C HIS A 166 12.50 -7.72 -21.14
N THR A 167 11.50 -8.57 -21.38
CA THR A 167 10.76 -8.66 -22.66
C THR A 167 9.91 -7.41 -22.93
N ARG A 168 10.53 -6.27 -23.25
CA ARG A 168 9.91 -4.92 -23.18
C ARG A 168 8.58 -4.77 -23.94
N GLY A 169 8.46 -5.39 -25.11
CA GLY A 169 7.31 -5.26 -26.00
C GLY A 169 6.10 -6.14 -25.68
N LYS A 170 6.11 -6.93 -24.60
CA LYS A 170 5.03 -7.88 -24.26
C LYS A 170 4.54 -7.74 -22.83
N HIS A 171 3.23 -7.79 -22.63
CA HIS A 171 2.64 -8.02 -21.32
C HIS A 171 3.00 -9.43 -20.86
N VAL A 172 3.46 -9.58 -19.62
CA VAL A 172 3.72 -10.90 -19.02
C VAL A 172 2.97 -10.96 -17.71
N TRP A 173 2.02 -11.89 -17.62
CA TRP A 173 1.19 -12.12 -16.45
C TRP A 173 1.44 -13.53 -15.92
N PHE A 174 1.96 -13.62 -14.71
CA PHE A 174 2.02 -14.85 -13.95
C PHE A 174 0.76 -15.00 -13.11
N VAL A 175 0.24 -16.20 -12.94
CA VAL A 175 -0.71 -16.50 -11.87
C VAL A 175 -0.12 -17.51 -10.88
N GLY A 176 -0.56 -17.48 -9.63
CA GLY A 176 -0.01 -18.33 -8.57
C GLY A 176 -0.98 -18.56 -7.41
N ILE A 177 -0.71 -19.60 -6.61
CA ILE A 177 -1.50 -19.89 -5.41
C ILE A 177 -1.07 -18.96 -4.27
N LEU A 178 -2.05 -18.45 -3.52
CA LEU A 178 -1.85 -17.73 -2.26
C LEU A 178 -2.29 -18.63 -1.11
N ASP A 179 -1.36 -18.94 -0.20
CA ASP A 179 -1.68 -19.60 1.06
C ASP A 179 -2.15 -18.56 2.09
N GLU A 180 -3.20 -18.89 2.84
CA GLU A 180 -3.50 -18.25 4.12
C GLU A 180 -2.89 -19.09 5.24
N ARG A 181 -2.06 -18.46 6.09
CA ARG A 181 -1.43 -19.09 7.25
C ARG A 181 -1.74 -18.28 8.51
N LEU A 182 -1.58 -18.91 9.67
CA LEU A 182 -1.63 -18.25 10.96
C LEU A 182 -0.19 -18.05 11.45
N ASP A 183 0.15 -16.84 11.91
CA ASP A 183 1.40 -16.60 12.64
C ASP A 183 1.33 -17.11 14.09
N ASP A 184 2.45 -17.02 14.82
CA ASP A 184 2.54 -17.40 16.24
C ASP A 184 1.60 -16.60 17.17
N PHE A 185 0.97 -15.54 16.65
CA PHE A 185 0.00 -14.69 17.33
C PHE A 185 -1.43 -14.90 16.82
N ASN A 186 -1.68 -15.99 16.08
CA ASN A 186 -2.96 -16.38 15.51
C ASN A 186 -3.55 -15.36 14.52
N ARG A 187 -2.68 -14.57 13.84
CA ARG A 187 -3.06 -13.59 12.82
C ARG A 187 -2.93 -14.20 11.43
N LYS A 188 -3.85 -13.83 10.53
CA LYS A 188 -3.77 -14.23 9.12
C LYS A 188 -2.57 -13.56 8.44
N VAL A 189 -1.71 -14.38 7.86
CA VAL A 189 -0.60 -13.98 7.00
C VAL A 189 -0.77 -14.67 5.65
N PHE A 190 -0.70 -13.89 4.58
CA PHE A 190 -0.86 -14.38 3.22
C PHE A 190 0.51 -14.51 2.53
N GLN A 191 0.82 -15.68 2.01
CA GLN A 191 2.11 -15.96 1.39
C GLN A 191 1.95 -16.64 0.02
N PRO A 192 2.66 -16.19 -1.03
CA PRO A 192 2.77 -16.92 -2.29
C PRO A 192 3.24 -18.37 -2.06
N GLN A 193 2.52 -19.33 -2.62
CA GLN A 193 2.95 -20.73 -2.60
C GLN A 193 4.01 -20.94 -3.69
N ILE A 194 5.27 -20.72 -3.33
CA ILE A 194 6.46 -20.95 -4.14
C ILE A 194 7.51 -21.63 -3.26
N ASP A 195 8.29 -22.56 -3.81
CA ASP A 195 9.36 -23.24 -3.07
C ASP A 195 10.44 -22.24 -2.58
N GLY A 196 10.79 -22.34 -1.30
CA GLY A 196 11.74 -21.42 -0.66
C GLY A 196 11.23 -19.98 -0.48
N SER A 197 11.94 -19.19 0.33
CA SER A 197 11.51 -17.82 0.68
C SER A 197 11.95 -16.75 -0.32
N LYS A 198 13.13 -16.92 -0.96
CA LYS A 198 13.79 -15.88 -1.76
C LYS A 198 12.89 -15.35 -2.88
N THR A 199 12.30 -16.24 -3.67
CA THR A 199 11.46 -15.89 -4.81
C THR A 199 10.27 -15.02 -4.39
N GLY A 200 9.55 -15.41 -3.33
CA GLY A 200 8.40 -14.65 -2.83
C GLY A 200 8.76 -13.26 -2.27
N LEU A 201 9.95 -13.11 -1.68
CA LEU A 201 10.43 -11.85 -1.12
C LEU A 201 10.92 -10.86 -2.20
N GLU A 202 11.59 -11.34 -3.25
CA GLU A 202 12.16 -10.49 -4.31
C GLU A 202 11.20 -10.23 -5.48
N LEU A 203 10.21 -11.09 -5.71
CA LEU A 203 9.21 -10.95 -6.79
C LEU A 203 8.53 -9.56 -6.81
N PRO A 204 8.10 -8.96 -5.69
CA PRO A 204 7.56 -7.59 -5.67
C PRO A 204 8.56 -6.51 -6.10
N GLY A 205 9.87 -6.75 -6.01
CA GLY A 205 10.90 -5.86 -6.56
C GLY A 205 10.98 -5.93 -8.09
N ILE A 206 10.84 -7.13 -8.65
CA ILE A 206 11.02 -7.42 -10.08
C ILE A 206 9.85 -6.92 -10.93
N VAL A 207 8.61 -7.31 -10.59
CA VAL A 207 7.43 -7.01 -11.43
C VAL A 207 6.96 -5.55 -11.30
N ASP A 208 6.03 -5.14 -12.15
CA ASP A 208 5.30 -3.87 -12.03
C ASP A 208 4.06 -4.03 -11.15
N GLN A 209 3.30 -5.11 -11.34
CA GLN A 209 2.03 -5.37 -10.66
C GLN A 209 2.12 -6.60 -9.76
N VAL A 210 1.64 -6.49 -8.52
CA VAL A 210 1.28 -7.63 -7.67
C VAL A 210 -0.17 -7.44 -7.32
N ILE A 211 -1.02 -8.38 -7.69
CA ILE A 211 -2.47 -8.32 -7.48
C ILE A 211 -2.88 -9.56 -6.69
N THR A 212 -3.76 -9.39 -5.70
CA THR A 212 -4.45 -10.53 -5.08
C THR A 212 -5.89 -10.61 -5.55
N MET A 213 -6.28 -11.75 -6.14
CA MET A 213 -7.66 -12.10 -6.45
C MET A 213 -8.30 -12.76 -5.23
N ALA A 214 -9.33 -12.12 -4.67
CA ALA A 214 -9.98 -12.53 -3.43
C ALA A 214 -11.51 -12.38 -3.50
N ASP A 215 -12.22 -13.05 -2.59
CA ASP A 215 -13.64 -12.79 -2.35
C ASP A 215 -13.77 -11.54 -1.46
N ILE A 216 -14.27 -10.45 -2.03
CA ILE A 216 -14.49 -9.18 -1.34
C ILE A 216 -16.00 -8.88 -1.39
N PRO A 217 -16.66 -8.53 -0.28
CA PRO A 217 -18.06 -8.08 -0.33
C PRO A 217 -18.22 -6.80 -1.17
N ASP A 218 -19.27 -6.73 -1.98
CA ASP A 218 -19.69 -5.51 -2.65
C ASP A 218 -20.32 -4.51 -1.64
N PRO A 219 -20.70 -3.28 -2.07
CA PRO A 219 -21.35 -2.31 -1.18
C PRO A 219 -22.70 -2.78 -0.60
N GLY A 220 -23.35 -3.78 -1.21
CA GLY A 220 -24.56 -4.44 -0.70
C GLY A 220 -24.29 -5.65 0.21
N GLY A 221 -23.02 -5.98 0.47
CA GLY A 221 -22.59 -7.12 1.26
C GLY A 221 -22.55 -8.46 0.53
N GLN A 222 -22.81 -8.49 -0.78
CA GLN A 222 -22.76 -9.71 -1.59
C GLN A 222 -21.30 -10.10 -1.89
N PRO A 223 -20.90 -11.38 -1.72
CA PRO A 223 -19.55 -11.81 -2.02
C PRO A 223 -19.30 -11.78 -3.54
N GLN A 224 -18.36 -10.94 -3.97
CA GLN A 224 -17.87 -10.90 -5.35
C GLN A 224 -16.37 -11.24 -5.38
N ARG A 225 -15.90 -11.77 -6.52
CA ARG A 225 -14.46 -11.87 -6.76
C ARG A 225 -13.96 -10.49 -7.18
N ALA A 226 -12.87 -10.04 -6.59
CA ALA A 226 -12.25 -8.77 -6.94
C ALA A 226 -10.73 -8.88 -6.92
N PHE A 227 -10.08 -7.96 -7.62
CA PHE A 227 -8.65 -7.73 -7.53
C PHE A 227 -8.34 -6.70 -6.46
N VAL A 228 -7.34 -7.00 -5.63
CA VAL A 228 -6.78 -6.10 -4.63
C VAL A 228 -5.40 -5.68 -5.13
N CYS A 229 -5.29 -4.41 -5.56
CA CYS A 229 -4.17 -3.93 -6.38
C CYS A 229 -3.21 -3.03 -5.59
N GLN A 230 -3.65 -2.47 -4.45
CA GLN A 230 -2.84 -1.58 -3.62
C GLN A 230 -2.31 -2.24 -2.35
N THR A 231 -1.04 -1.98 -2.03
CA THR A 231 -0.34 -2.50 -0.84
C THR A 231 -1.04 -2.12 0.46
N LEU A 232 -1.59 -0.91 0.54
CA LEU A 232 -2.42 -0.48 1.67
C LEU A 232 -3.87 -0.94 1.47
N ASN A 233 -4.13 -2.21 1.80
CA ASN A 233 -5.47 -2.78 1.81
C ASN A 233 -5.88 -3.29 3.21
N PRO A 234 -7.18 -3.22 3.56
CA PRO A 234 -7.66 -3.57 4.91
C PRO A 234 -7.64 -5.08 5.20
N TRP A 235 -7.35 -5.92 4.22
CA TRP A 235 -7.35 -7.38 4.33
C TRP A 235 -5.96 -7.98 4.58
N GLY A 236 -4.89 -7.19 4.41
CA GLY A 236 -3.51 -7.67 4.55
C GLY A 236 -3.01 -8.51 3.38
N TYR A 237 -3.68 -8.47 2.23
CA TYR A 237 -3.27 -9.21 1.04
C TYR A 237 -1.99 -8.61 0.41
N PRO A 238 -1.08 -9.43 -0.15
CA PRO A 238 0.06 -8.94 -0.91
C PRO A 238 -0.43 -8.30 -2.21
N ALA A 239 -0.20 -7.00 -2.34
CA ALA A 239 -0.62 -6.21 -3.49
C ALA A 239 0.35 -5.04 -3.70
N LYS A 240 0.48 -4.54 -4.93
CA LYS A 240 1.32 -3.41 -5.32
C LYS A 240 1.03 -3.00 -6.76
N ASP A 241 0.60 -1.76 -6.96
CA ASP A 241 0.53 -1.10 -8.27
C ASP A 241 1.70 -0.11 -8.42
N ARG A 242 2.65 -0.41 -9.31
CA ARG A 242 3.76 0.52 -9.66
C ARG A 242 3.30 1.69 -10.56
N SER A 243 2.14 1.58 -11.21
CA SER A 243 1.63 2.62 -12.11
C SER A 243 0.91 3.76 -11.37
N GLY A 244 0.35 3.49 -10.18
CA GLY A 244 -0.42 4.45 -9.38
C GLY A 244 -1.77 4.83 -10.02
N ARG A 245 -2.36 3.92 -10.81
CA ARG A 245 -3.55 4.15 -11.65
C ARG A 245 -4.71 3.19 -11.35
N LEU A 246 -4.44 2.10 -10.65
CA LEU A 246 -5.46 1.13 -10.24
C LEU A 246 -6.05 1.52 -8.89
N ASP A 247 -7.37 1.38 -8.78
CA ASP A 247 -8.07 1.52 -7.51
C ASP A 247 -7.65 0.40 -6.54
N ARG A 248 -7.92 0.58 -5.24
CA ARG A 248 -7.60 -0.45 -4.24
C ARG A 248 -8.30 -1.78 -4.52
N VAL A 249 -9.50 -1.70 -5.09
CA VAL A 249 -10.33 -2.83 -5.48
C VAL A 249 -10.79 -2.60 -6.92
N GLU A 250 -10.47 -3.53 -7.80
CA GLU A 250 -10.87 -3.52 -9.22
C GLU A 250 -11.71 -4.77 -9.53
N PRO A 251 -12.60 -4.73 -10.54
CA PRO A 251 -13.23 -5.94 -11.08
C PRO A 251 -12.16 -6.92 -11.60
N PRO A 252 -12.40 -8.25 -11.53
CA PRO A 252 -11.42 -9.27 -11.92
C PRO A 252 -11.32 -9.40 -13.46
N HIS A 253 -10.89 -8.34 -14.14
CA HIS A 253 -10.88 -8.22 -15.60
C HIS A 253 -9.54 -7.67 -16.10
N LEU A 254 -8.64 -8.58 -16.50
CA LEU A 254 -7.25 -8.26 -16.82
C LEU A 254 -7.09 -7.36 -18.06
N GLY A 255 -7.99 -7.47 -19.05
CA GLY A 255 -8.03 -6.55 -20.19
C GLY A 255 -8.25 -5.08 -19.81
N THR A 256 -9.20 -4.81 -18.91
CA THR A 256 -9.58 -3.47 -18.43
C THR A 256 -8.55 -2.89 -17.47
N GLU A 257 -8.01 -3.69 -16.56
CA GLU A 257 -6.90 -3.23 -15.71
C GLU A 257 -5.68 -2.86 -16.54
N ARG A 258 -5.31 -3.70 -17.52
CA ARG A 258 -4.21 -3.42 -18.44
C ARG A 258 -4.41 -2.08 -19.16
N SER A 259 -5.62 -1.80 -19.67
CA SER A 259 -5.89 -0.51 -20.28
C SER A 259 -5.78 0.64 -19.27
N ARG A 260 -6.44 0.58 -18.10
CA ARG A 260 -6.35 1.63 -17.05
C ARG A 260 -4.90 1.92 -16.61
N ALA A 261 -4.11 0.87 -16.35
CA ALA A 261 -2.70 0.99 -15.99
C ALA A 261 -1.84 1.64 -17.10
N MET A 262 -2.28 1.59 -18.37
CA MET A 262 -1.60 2.22 -19.50
C MET A 262 -2.18 3.60 -19.89
N SER A 263 -3.47 3.84 -19.74
CA SER A 263 -4.23 4.88 -20.45
C SER A 263 -4.65 6.11 -19.64
N GLY A 264 -4.01 6.38 -18.50
CA GLY A 264 -4.24 7.65 -17.77
C GLY A 264 -3.86 8.87 -18.63
N PRO A 265 -4.67 9.94 -18.68
CA PRO A 265 -4.37 11.13 -19.46
C PRO A 265 -3.04 11.75 -18.98
N TRP A 266 -2.15 12.08 -19.93
CA TRP A 266 -0.79 12.60 -19.66
C TRP A 266 -0.77 13.94 -18.90
N ASN A 267 -1.93 14.59 -18.77
CA ASN A 267 -2.10 15.96 -18.34
C ASN A 267 -2.76 16.10 -16.95
N ASP A 268 -3.31 15.01 -16.39
CA ASP A 268 -3.99 15.06 -15.08
C ASP A 268 -3.06 14.60 -13.96
N PHE A 269 -2.37 15.57 -13.36
CA PHE A 269 -1.47 15.36 -12.23
C PHE A 269 -2.18 15.47 -10.86
N ASN A 270 -3.50 15.72 -10.82
CA ASN A 270 -4.23 15.94 -9.56
C ASN A 270 -4.44 14.64 -8.75
N SER A 271 -4.24 13.48 -9.37
CA SER A 271 -4.27 12.15 -8.74
C SER A 271 -2.90 11.69 -8.19
N ALA A 272 -1.82 12.44 -8.45
CA ALA A 272 -0.47 12.05 -8.05
C ALA A 272 -0.21 12.26 -6.55
N GLN A 273 -0.57 11.28 -5.72
CA GLN A 273 -0.23 11.28 -4.30
C GLN A 273 1.22 10.80 -4.08
N SER A 274 2.01 11.59 -3.33
CA SER A 274 3.36 11.24 -2.92
C SER A 274 3.31 10.18 -1.80
N ASN A 275 3.40 8.90 -2.19
CA ASN A 275 3.41 7.77 -1.26
C ASN A 275 4.69 7.75 -0.38
N THR A 276 4.63 8.41 0.78
CA THR A 276 5.49 8.13 1.93
C THR A 276 4.82 7.06 2.80
N ASN A 277 5.58 6.03 3.20
CA ASN A 277 5.06 4.95 4.07
C ASN A 277 4.60 5.46 5.46
N VAL A 278 5.09 6.64 5.83
CA VAL A 278 4.76 7.39 7.04
C VAL A 278 3.80 8.53 6.72
N ILE A 279 2.78 8.69 7.58
CA ILE A 279 1.94 9.89 7.62
C ILE A 279 2.87 11.12 7.74
N PRO A 280 2.73 12.17 6.91
CA PRO A 280 3.65 13.31 6.90
C PRO A 280 3.82 13.97 8.26
N LYS A 281 5.05 14.41 8.55
CA LYS A 281 5.44 15.10 9.77
C LYS A 281 4.51 16.29 10.08
N GLY A 282 4.00 16.36 11.30
CA GLY A 282 3.11 17.42 11.76
C GLY A 282 1.65 17.27 11.33
N THR A 283 1.25 16.15 10.74
CA THR A 283 -0.17 15.88 10.40
C THR A 283 -1.03 15.93 11.66
N LEU A 284 -2.15 16.66 11.59
CA LEU A 284 -3.17 16.65 12.63
C LEU A 284 -4.31 15.72 12.22
N ALA A 285 -4.68 14.81 13.11
CA ALA A 285 -5.68 13.80 12.83
C ALA A 285 -6.50 13.48 14.09
N LYS A 286 -7.82 13.33 13.94
CA LYS A 286 -8.67 12.75 14.98
C LYS A 286 -8.38 11.26 15.09
N VAL A 287 -7.99 10.80 16.27
CA VAL A 287 -7.64 9.41 16.55
C VAL A 287 -8.45 8.89 17.73
N ARG A 288 -8.66 7.57 17.77
CA ARG A 288 -9.08 6.84 18.97
C ARG A 288 -7.88 6.13 19.58
N LEU A 289 -7.66 6.34 20.88
CA LEU A 289 -6.69 5.62 21.69
C LEU A 289 -7.21 4.22 22.02
N THR A 290 -6.35 3.22 21.89
CA THR A 290 -6.54 1.89 22.45
C THR A 290 -5.29 1.49 23.23
N LEU A 291 -5.46 1.11 24.49
CA LEU A 291 -4.37 0.62 25.33
C LEU A 291 -4.27 -0.90 25.23
N ARG A 292 -3.06 -1.41 25.01
CA ARG A 292 -2.79 -2.85 25.04
C ARG A 292 -2.41 -3.26 26.46
N PRO A 293 -3.12 -4.20 27.11
CA PRO A 293 -2.78 -4.66 28.45
C PRO A 293 -1.30 -5.12 28.54
N GLY A 294 -0.66 -4.74 29.63
CA GLY A 294 0.75 -5.03 29.90
C GLY A 294 0.99 -6.01 31.04
N GLY A 295 -0.04 -6.29 31.85
CA GLY A 295 -0.01 -7.27 32.95
C GLY A 295 0.78 -6.83 34.19
N PHE A 296 1.22 -5.57 34.27
CA PHE A 296 1.96 -5.04 35.41
C PHE A 296 1.14 -4.00 36.17
N ASP A 297 1.02 -4.20 37.48
CA ASP A 297 0.38 -3.29 38.44
C ASP A 297 1.37 -2.91 39.55
N ASP A 298 1.24 -1.67 40.04
CA ASP A 298 1.91 -1.13 41.22
C ASP A 298 0.92 -0.20 41.95
N PRO A 299 0.17 -0.72 42.95
CA PRO A 299 -0.77 0.08 43.72
C PRO A 299 -0.13 1.27 44.45
N SER A 300 1.18 1.23 44.76
CA SER A 300 1.87 2.35 45.42
C SER A 300 2.04 3.57 44.50
N GLN A 301 2.05 3.34 43.18
CA GLN A 301 2.08 4.38 42.14
C GLN A 301 0.68 4.68 41.57
N GLY A 302 -0.37 4.02 42.08
CA GLY A 302 -1.72 4.07 41.50
C GLY A 302 -1.84 3.36 40.15
N TRP A 303 -0.88 2.51 39.77
CA TRP A 303 -0.94 1.74 38.53
C TRP A 303 -1.72 0.45 38.80
N THR A 304 -2.95 0.38 38.32
CA THR A 304 -3.87 -0.73 38.58
C THR A 304 -4.64 -1.14 37.32
N GLY A 305 -5.12 -2.39 37.29
CA GLY A 305 -5.95 -2.92 36.22
C GLY A 305 -5.18 -3.59 35.07
N GLY A 306 -3.90 -3.89 35.25
CA GLY A 306 -3.06 -4.63 34.29
C GLY A 306 -2.67 -3.85 33.04
N TRP A 307 -2.86 -2.52 33.02
CA TRP A 307 -2.64 -1.69 31.84
C TRP A 307 -1.17 -1.38 31.56
N ALA A 308 -0.34 -1.26 32.59
CA ALA A 308 1.07 -0.95 32.42
C ALA A 308 1.88 -2.19 32.03
N ARG A 309 3.00 -1.99 31.32
CA ARG A 309 4.02 -3.01 31.04
C ARG A 309 5.36 -2.58 31.60
N ARG A 310 6.10 -3.52 32.21
CA ARG A 310 7.48 -3.33 32.66
C ARG A 310 8.45 -4.03 31.70
N ALA A 311 9.39 -3.29 31.13
CA ALA A 311 10.47 -3.84 30.30
C ALA A 311 11.56 -4.50 31.16
N ALA A 312 12.37 -5.37 30.53
CA ALA A 312 13.56 -5.96 31.14
C ALA A 312 14.59 -4.92 31.63
N THR A 313 14.57 -3.71 31.08
CA THR A 313 15.38 -2.57 31.53
C THR A 313 14.91 -1.94 32.84
N GLY A 314 13.75 -2.33 33.37
CA GLY A 314 13.11 -1.70 34.53
C GLY A 314 12.23 -0.48 34.21
N ALA A 315 12.19 -0.03 32.95
CA ALA A 315 11.27 1.03 32.52
C ALA A 315 9.81 0.53 32.47
N VAL A 316 8.85 1.40 32.82
CA VAL A 316 7.41 1.10 32.85
C VAL A 316 6.66 2.07 31.95
N TYR A 317 5.70 1.57 31.16
CA TYR A 317 4.96 2.35 30.17
C TYR A 317 3.56 1.78 29.89
N LEU A 318 2.71 2.59 29.27
CA LEU A 318 1.51 2.12 28.56
C LEU A 318 1.85 1.86 27.10
N ASP A 319 1.33 0.77 26.55
CA ASP A 319 1.51 0.37 25.16
C ASP A 319 0.29 0.85 24.34
N ALA A 320 0.44 1.98 23.64
CA ALA A 320 -0.66 2.73 23.05
C ALA A 320 -0.73 2.56 21.53
N GLU A 321 -1.93 2.22 21.04
CA GLU A 321 -2.32 2.26 19.65
C GLU A 321 -3.27 3.45 19.41
N TYR A 322 -3.05 4.19 18.33
CA TYR A 322 -3.89 5.33 17.93
C TYR A 322 -4.43 5.05 16.54
N THR A 323 -5.73 4.78 16.43
CA THR A 323 -6.40 4.56 15.14
C THR A 323 -6.97 5.89 14.64
N VAL A 324 -6.49 6.39 13.49
CA VAL A 324 -7.06 7.56 12.82
C VAL A 324 -8.50 7.26 12.43
N LEU A 325 -9.43 8.15 12.78
CA LEU A 325 -10.86 7.94 12.55
C LEU A 325 -11.32 8.48 11.19
N GLU A 326 -10.81 9.64 10.81
CA GLU A 326 -11.36 10.48 9.74
C GLU A 326 -10.23 11.11 8.89
N GLY A 327 -10.57 11.61 7.70
CA GLY A 327 -9.60 12.25 6.78
C GLY A 327 -8.77 11.27 5.93
N PRO A 328 -7.75 11.76 5.21
CA PRO A 328 -7.00 10.97 4.21
C PRO A 328 -6.21 9.79 4.78
N TYR A 329 -5.98 9.77 6.09
CA TYR A 329 -5.29 8.69 6.79
C TYR A 329 -6.23 7.80 7.62
N ALA A 330 -7.55 7.89 7.43
CA ALA A 330 -8.54 7.11 8.18
C ALA A 330 -8.20 5.61 8.21
N ARG A 331 -8.41 5.00 9.38
CA ARG A 331 -8.06 3.61 9.76
C ARG A 331 -6.57 3.30 9.81
N ARG A 332 -5.65 4.23 9.52
CA ARG A 332 -4.22 4.06 9.84
C ARG A 332 -4.04 3.92 11.34
N LYS A 333 -3.13 3.04 11.74
CA LYS A 333 -2.70 2.88 13.12
C LYS A 333 -1.32 3.50 13.30
N VAL A 334 -1.16 4.22 14.40
CA VAL A 334 0.12 4.71 14.91
C VAL A 334 0.35 4.03 16.26
N TRP A 335 1.59 3.66 16.59
CA TRP A 335 1.93 3.05 17.87
C TRP A 335 2.99 3.86 18.58
N SER A 336 2.80 4.16 19.86
CA SER A 336 3.84 4.78 20.69
C SER A 336 3.78 4.27 22.13
N LEU A 337 4.86 4.46 22.88
CA LEU A 337 4.95 4.10 24.28
C LEU A 337 4.77 5.35 25.15
N ILE A 338 3.80 5.32 26.07
CA ILE A 338 3.58 6.41 27.01
C ILE A 338 4.36 6.08 28.29
N GLY A 339 5.47 6.79 28.53
CA GLY A 339 6.34 6.54 29.67
C GLY A 339 5.65 6.81 31.01
N LEU A 340 5.69 5.82 31.92
CA LEU A 340 5.23 5.97 33.31
C LEU A 340 6.42 6.08 34.28
N TYR A 341 7.51 5.36 34.00
CA TYR A 341 8.76 5.38 34.78
C TYR A 341 9.97 4.97 33.93
N SER A 342 11.13 5.55 34.22
CA SER A 342 12.42 5.15 33.65
C SER A 342 13.51 5.15 34.73
N PRO A 343 14.37 4.11 34.81
CA PRO A 343 15.54 4.13 35.69
C PRO A 343 16.62 5.12 35.22
N LYS A 344 16.51 5.67 34.01
CA LYS A 344 17.46 6.68 33.48
C LYS A 344 17.14 8.12 33.92
N GLY A 345 16.01 8.36 34.60
CA GLY A 345 15.61 9.69 35.06
C GLY A 345 14.13 10.01 34.83
N PRO A 346 13.64 11.14 35.36
CA PRO A 346 12.22 11.48 35.40
C PRO A 346 11.64 11.94 34.05
N ASP A 347 12.48 12.38 33.10
CA ASP A 347 12.04 13.10 31.90
C ASP A 347 11.04 12.30 31.06
N TRP A 348 11.28 11.01 30.85
CA TRP A 348 10.38 10.17 30.06
C TRP A 348 9.01 9.97 30.72
N ALA A 349 8.98 9.88 32.06
CA ALA A 349 7.74 9.84 32.82
C ALA A 349 6.99 11.18 32.78
N ASN A 350 7.73 12.29 32.82
CA ASN A 350 7.16 13.64 32.70
C ASN A 350 6.60 13.90 31.29
N MET A 351 7.28 13.42 30.24
CA MET A 351 6.75 13.43 28.87
C MET A 351 5.45 12.63 28.74
N GLY A 352 5.40 11.42 29.32
CA GLY A 352 4.18 10.60 29.33
C GLY A 352 3.01 11.26 30.08
N ARG A 353 3.27 11.84 31.25
CA ARG A 353 2.27 12.63 32.00
C ARG A 353 1.77 13.84 31.21
N GLY A 354 2.68 14.55 30.52
CA GLY A 354 2.34 15.67 29.63
C GLY A 354 1.44 15.23 28.47
N LEU A 355 1.76 14.10 27.84
CA LEU A 355 0.94 13.52 26.77
C LEU A 355 -0.45 13.11 27.27
N ILE A 356 -0.55 12.42 28.42
CA ILE A 356 -1.85 12.04 29.01
C ILE A 356 -2.69 13.29 29.34
N ARG A 357 -2.09 14.33 29.94
CA ARG A 357 -2.77 15.63 30.17
C ARG A 357 -3.27 16.23 28.85
N GLY A 358 -2.45 16.20 27.80
CA GLY A 358 -2.83 16.67 26.47
C GLY A 358 -3.99 15.88 25.87
N ILE A 359 -3.97 14.55 25.96
CA ILE A 359 -5.04 13.66 25.47
C ILE A 359 -6.35 13.99 26.19
N LEU A 360 -6.32 14.11 27.51
CA LEU A 360 -7.50 14.45 28.32
C LEU A 360 -8.01 15.87 28.01
N ASN A 361 -7.12 16.85 27.84
CA ASN A 361 -7.49 18.20 27.40
C ASN A 361 -8.15 18.20 26.01
N SER A 362 -7.59 17.44 25.07
CA SER A 362 -8.08 17.34 23.69
C SER A 362 -9.40 16.59 23.62
N ALA A 363 -9.54 15.44 24.27
CA ALA A 363 -10.78 14.66 24.27
C ALA A 363 -11.93 15.35 25.01
N ARG A 364 -11.62 16.07 26.10
CA ARG A 364 -12.62 16.70 26.97
C ARG A 364 -12.78 18.19 26.65
N GLY A 365 -12.15 18.74 25.62
CA GLY A 365 -12.30 20.15 25.26
C GLY A 365 -11.92 21.11 26.40
N VAL A 366 -10.73 20.94 26.98
CA VAL A 366 -10.16 21.79 28.03
C VAL A 366 -8.92 22.51 27.45
N SER A 367 -8.83 23.83 27.60
CA SER A 367 -7.62 24.59 27.25
C SER A 367 -6.45 24.18 28.13
N ASP A 368 -5.23 24.13 27.60
CA ASP A 368 -4.06 23.83 28.45
C ASP A 368 -3.69 24.98 29.42
N LYS A 369 -4.18 26.20 29.13
CA LYS A 369 -4.01 27.39 29.97
C LYS A 369 -5.01 27.45 31.12
N ASP A 370 -6.11 26.70 31.03
CA ASP A 370 -7.14 26.65 32.07
C ASP A 370 -6.63 25.83 33.27
N ASN A 371 -6.51 26.49 34.42
CA ASN A 371 -6.10 25.88 35.68
C ASN A 371 -7.22 25.91 36.74
N SER A 372 -8.46 26.19 36.34
CA SER A 372 -9.64 26.19 37.21
C SER A 372 -9.84 24.84 37.91
N PRO A 373 -10.51 24.81 39.09
CA PRO A 373 -10.88 23.55 39.74
C PRO A 373 -11.71 22.62 38.85
N GLU A 374 -12.53 23.19 37.97
CA GLU A 374 -13.31 22.44 36.97
C GLU A 374 -12.39 21.75 35.95
N ALA A 375 -11.46 22.49 35.31
CA ALA A 375 -10.47 21.91 34.40
C ALA A 375 -9.59 20.85 35.08
N GLN A 376 -9.26 21.03 36.37
CA GLN A 376 -8.55 20.02 37.15
C GLN A 376 -9.39 18.75 37.37
N ALA A 377 -10.67 18.88 37.73
CA ALA A 377 -11.58 17.75 37.85
C ALA A 377 -11.75 17.02 36.51
N ARG A 378 -11.91 17.76 35.41
CA ARG A 378 -12.00 17.23 34.03
C ARG A 378 -10.69 16.57 33.55
N ARG A 379 -9.56 16.71 34.25
CA ARG A 379 -8.30 15.98 33.98
C ARG A 379 -8.08 14.76 34.88
N ARG A 380 -8.97 14.47 35.84
CA ARG A 380 -8.86 13.27 36.68
C ARG A 380 -9.33 12.03 35.91
N ILE A 381 -8.70 10.91 36.23
CA ILE A 381 -9.04 9.55 35.79
C ILE A 381 -8.98 8.64 37.02
N ASN A 382 -9.81 7.60 37.04
CA ASN A 382 -9.88 6.61 38.13
C ASN A 382 -8.77 5.55 37.99
N GLY A 383 -8.34 5.27 36.76
CA GLY A 383 -7.23 4.42 36.40
C GLY A 383 -6.91 4.57 34.91
N PHE A 384 -5.89 3.86 34.41
CA PHE A 384 -5.49 3.96 33.00
C PHE A 384 -6.55 3.48 32.01
N GLY A 385 -7.49 2.61 32.44
CA GLY A 385 -8.62 2.18 31.62
C GLY A 385 -9.51 3.33 31.14
N ASP A 386 -9.59 4.44 31.88
CA ASP A 386 -10.33 5.66 31.48
C ASP A 386 -9.73 6.37 30.24
N LEU A 387 -8.56 5.92 29.78
CA LEU A 387 -7.90 6.39 28.55
C LEU A 387 -8.24 5.49 27.34
N ASP A 388 -8.71 4.27 27.56
CA ASP A 388 -9.06 3.36 26.48
C ASP A 388 -10.34 3.83 25.76
N GLY A 389 -10.35 3.76 24.42
CA GLY A 389 -11.44 4.25 23.59
C GLY A 389 -11.54 5.78 23.48
N VAL A 390 -10.68 6.56 24.15
CA VAL A 390 -10.73 8.03 24.12
C VAL A 390 -10.40 8.58 22.74
N GLU A 391 -11.27 9.45 22.21
CA GLU A 391 -11.07 10.15 20.94
C GLU A 391 -10.48 11.55 21.16
N PHE A 392 -9.43 11.89 20.42
CA PHE A 392 -8.75 13.18 20.53
C PHE A 392 -8.04 13.57 19.22
N VAL A 393 -7.60 14.83 19.09
CA VAL A 393 -6.79 15.26 17.94
C VAL A 393 -5.31 15.04 18.26
N ALA A 394 -4.69 14.08 17.57
CA ALA A 394 -3.25 13.82 17.66
C ALA A 394 -2.46 14.68 16.65
N ARG A 395 -1.28 15.11 17.06
CA ARG A 395 -0.20 15.53 16.15
C ARG A 395 0.71 14.34 15.91
N ILE A 396 0.67 13.83 14.68
CA ILE A 396 1.50 12.72 14.21
C ILE A 396 2.80 13.30 13.66
N ASP A 397 3.93 12.82 14.17
CA ASP A 397 5.28 13.13 13.69
C ASP A 397 5.92 11.86 13.11
N ILE A 398 7.14 12.01 12.58
CA ILE A 398 8.01 10.91 12.16
C ILE A 398 9.14 10.82 13.19
N GLY A 399 9.26 9.66 13.83
CA GLY A 399 10.37 9.26 14.68
C GLY A 399 11.09 8.05 14.09
N THR A 400 12.05 7.49 14.83
CA THR A 400 12.87 6.37 14.36
C THR A 400 12.58 5.10 15.16
N ASP A 401 12.57 3.94 14.51
CA ASP A 401 12.43 2.63 15.15
C ASP A 401 13.77 2.10 15.72
N THR A 402 13.78 0.89 16.26
CA THR A 402 14.99 0.24 16.79
C THR A 402 16.02 -0.17 15.73
N ASN A 403 15.63 -0.22 14.46
CA ASN A 403 16.46 -0.60 13.32
C ASN A 403 17.01 0.61 12.55
N GLY A 404 16.52 1.82 12.85
CA GLY A 404 16.89 3.06 12.15
C GLY A 404 15.88 3.51 11.09
N GLU A 405 14.71 2.87 10.98
CA GLU A 405 13.70 3.18 9.99
C GLU A 405 12.69 4.25 10.48
N ASP A 406 12.16 5.04 9.54
CA ASP A 406 11.13 6.04 9.81
C ASP A 406 9.80 5.38 10.21
N LYS A 407 9.31 5.74 11.40
CA LYS A 407 8.00 5.31 11.92
C LYS A 407 7.14 6.52 12.30
N ASN A 408 5.82 6.37 12.25
CA ASN A 408 4.93 7.38 12.84
C ASN A 408 4.88 7.25 14.36
N GLU A 409 4.81 8.39 15.04
CA GLU A 409 4.56 8.48 16.48
C GLU A 409 3.59 9.63 16.80
N VAL A 410 2.80 9.47 17.87
CA VAL A 410 2.02 10.56 18.44
C VAL A 410 2.89 11.31 19.45
N ARG A 411 3.29 12.53 19.09
CA ARG A 411 4.19 13.36 19.88
C ARG A 411 3.47 14.32 20.83
N ALA A 412 2.27 14.75 20.45
CA ALA A 412 1.43 15.62 21.25
C ALA A 412 -0.05 15.42 20.89
N ALA A 413 -0.93 15.78 21.82
CA ALA A 413 -2.34 16.00 21.55
C ALA A 413 -2.62 17.50 21.37
N VAL A 414 -3.56 17.84 20.50
CA VAL A 414 -3.92 19.21 20.13
C VAL A 414 -5.14 19.65 20.96
N THR A 415 -5.04 20.76 21.67
CA THR A 415 -6.10 21.29 22.54
C THR A 415 -7.03 22.26 21.77
N PRO A 416 -8.18 22.65 22.36
CA PRO A 416 -9.11 23.63 21.76
C PRO A 416 -8.51 24.98 21.39
N ASP A 417 -7.35 25.33 21.96
CA ASP A 417 -6.60 26.55 21.65
C ASP A 417 -6.05 26.59 20.20
N HIS A 418 -6.04 25.44 19.51
CA HIS A 418 -5.53 25.32 18.15
C HIS A 418 -6.61 25.58 17.10
N ARG A 419 -6.35 26.44 16.12
CA ARG A 419 -7.31 26.88 15.09
C ARG A 419 -8.04 25.71 14.38
N ASP A 420 -7.32 24.62 14.11
CA ASP A 420 -7.82 23.47 13.34
C ASP A 420 -8.56 22.43 14.22
N TYR A 421 -8.54 22.57 15.56
CA TYR A 421 -9.09 21.57 16.49
C TYR A 421 -10.60 21.35 16.33
N ALA A 422 -11.40 22.43 16.25
CA ALA A 422 -12.86 22.32 16.24
C ALA A 422 -13.34 21.53 15.00
N ALA A 423 -12.81 21.89 13.83
CA ALA A 423 -13.06 21.19 12.57
C ALA A 423 -12.65 19.71 12.65
N LEU A 424 -11.49 19.40 13.22
CA LEU A 424 -10.99 18.03 13.33
C LEU A 424 -11.74 17.16 14.34
N MET A 425 -12.31 17.73 15.41
CA MET A 425 -13.14 16.95 16.36
C MET A 425 -14.56 16.67 15.84
N GLY A 426 -14.98 17.27 14.73
CA GLY A 426 -16.38 17.28 14.30
C GLY A 426 -17.29 18.17 15.16
N ALA A 427 -16.69 19.02 16.01
CA ALA A 427 -17.42 20.07 16.67
C ALA A 427 -17.74 21.14 15.63
N VAL A 428 -19.02 21.31 15.31
CA VAL A 428 -19.48 22.41 14.47
C VAL A 428 -19.00 23.70 15.11
N ALA A 429 -17.97 24.32 14.52
CA ALA A 429 -17.60 25.68 14.86
C ALA A 429 -18.87 26.51 14.71
N PRO A 430 -19.29 27.31 15.71
CA PRO A 430 -20.43 28.18 15.55
C PRO A 430 -20.20 28.96 14.26
N GLN A 431 -21.09 28.75 13.29
CA GLN A 431 -21.04 29.55 12.08
C GLN A 431 -21.33 30.96 12.56
N PHE A 432 -20.27 31.76 12.66
CA PHE A 432 -20.37 33.21 12.61
C PHE A 432 -20.87 33.54 11.21
N THR A 433 -22.18 33.38 11.03
CA THR A 433 -22.94 34.08 10.01
C THR A 433 -22.78 35.55 10.32
N ALA A 434 -21.71 36.13 9.78
CA ALA A 434 -21.60 37.56 9.57
C ALA A 434 -22.71 37.92 8.58
N ALA A 435 -23.92 38.08 9.11
CA ALA A 435 -25.02 38.67 8.39
C ALA A 435 -24.54 40.03 7.88
N PRO A 436 -24.71 40.35 6.58
CA PRO A 436 -24.24 41.61 6.05
C PRO A 436 -24.92 42.76 6.81
N VAL A 437 -24.10 43.61 7.43
CA VAL A 437 -24.57 44.77 8.20
C VAL A 437 -25.14 45.81 7.24
N GLN A 438 -26.38 45.61 6.81
CA GLN A 438 -27.26 46.71 6.45
C GLN A 438 -27.70 47.37 7.75
N GLY A 439 -26.84 48.25 8.27
CA GLY A 439 -27.12 48.96 9.51
C GLY A 439 -28.23 49.99 9.31
N HIS A 440 -29.30 49.89 10.10
CA HIS A 440 -30.19 51.00 10.43
C HIS A 440 -30.47 50.98 11.94
N ALA A 441 -30.45 52.16 12.55
CA ALA A 441 -30.57 52.35 13.99
C ALA A 441 -32.03 52.21 14.49
N PRO A 442 -32.25 51.90 15.79
CA PRO A 442 -33.59 51.78 16.34
C PRO A 442 -34.17 53.16 16.70
N GLN A 443 -35.42 53.43 16.31
CA GLN A 443 -36.21 54.53 16.89
C GLN A 443 -37.69 54.17 17.03
N GLN A 444 -38.25 54.55 18.18
CA GLN A 444 -39.65 54.37 18.58
C GLN A 444 -40.57 55.46 17.97
N PRO A 445 -41.92 55.32 18.05
CA PRO A 445 -42.79 55.86 17.00
C PRO A 445 -43.20 57.34 17.13
N ALA A 446 -43.16 58.00 15.97
CA ALA A 446 -44.09 58.99 15.41
C ALA A 446 -44.68 60.13 16.28
N THR A 447 -44.28 61.36 15.94
CA THR A 447 -45.21 62.52 15.76
C THR A 447 -44.73 63.47 14.65
N ALA A 448 -45.70 64.03 13.91
CA ALA A 448 -45.70 65.32 13.18
C ALA A 448 -44.89 65.54 11.85
N THR A 449 -45.67 65.64 10.76
CA THR A 449 -45.66 66.68 9.67
C THR A 449 -44.53 66.83 8.62
N GLN A 450 -44.99 66.92 7.36
CA GLN A 450 -44.35 67.43 6.10
C GLN A 450 -43.94 68.93 6.16
N PRO A 451 -43.25 69.54 5.15
CA PRO A 451 -42.88 69.10 3.77
C PRO A 451 -41.34 69.18 3.50
N SER A 452 -40.72 69.30 2.30
CA SER A 452 -41.11 69.53 0.87
C SER A 452 -40.00 69.08 -0.13
N GLN A 453 -40.34 68.94 -1.42
CA GLN A 453 -39.44 68.90 -2.62
C GLN A 453 -39.09 70.34 -3.12
N PRO A 454 -38.27 70.62 -4.19
CA PRO A 454 -37.79 69.78 -5.33
C PRO A 454 -36.28 69.92 -5.72
N ALA A 455 -35.63 68.87 -6.29
CA ALA A 455 -35.33 68.57 -7.71
C ALA A 455 -34.21 69.38 -8.45
N SER A 456 -33.23 68.66 -9.01
CA SER A 456 -32.59 68.92 -10.33
C SER A 456 -31.68 67.75 -10.77
N ALA A 457 -31.52 67.58 -12.09
CA ALA A 457 -30.62 66.63 -12.79
C ALA A 457 -30.08 67.34 -14.05
N PRO A 458 -29.30 66.73 -14.98
CA PRO A 458 -28.45 65.53 -14.93
C PRO A 458 -26.97 65.83 -15.33
N GLY A 459 -26.07 64.85 -15.34
CA GLY A 459 -24.65 65.06 -15.74
C GLY A 459 -23.93 63.80 -16.26
N ASN A 460 -23.16 63.96 -17.34
CA ASN A 460 -22.61 62.92 -18.22
C ASN A 460 -21.27 62.30 -17.76
N ALA A 461 -21.04 61.06 -18.22
CA ALA A 461 -19.76 60.47 -18.66
C ALA A 461 -18.55 60.29 -17.71
N GLY A 462 -17.78 59.21 -17.96
CA GLY A 462 -16.38 59.08 -17.53
C GLY A 462 -15.97 57.71 -16.97
N ARG A 463 -15.42 56.83 -17.83
CA ARG A 463 -14.47 55.79 -17.38
C ARG A 463 -13.06 56.41 -17.31
N PRO A 464 -12.34 56.35 -16.17
CA PRO A 464 -10.91 56.64 -16.13
C PRO A 464 -10.08 55.40 -16.49
N SER A 465 -8.93 55.61 -17.15
CA SER A 465 -7.91 54.57 -17.35
C SER A 465 -6.87 54.59 -16.24
N TRP A 466 -6.72 53.49 -15.50
CA TRP A 466 -5.49 53.05 -14.85
C TRP A 466 -5.69 51.61 -14.34
N ALA A 467 -4.61 50.82 -14.30
CA ALA A 467 -4.53 49.36 -14.12
C ALA A 467 -4.41 48.55 -15.44
N GLN A 468 -3.21 48.62 -16.01
CA GLN A 468 -2.55 47.44 -16.60
C GLN A 468 -2.08 46.54 -15.45
#